data_AF-A0A5J5DBD6-F1
#
_entry.id   AF-A0A5J5DBD6-F1
#
_cell.length_a   1.000
_cell.length_b   1.000
_cell.length_c   1.000
_cell.angle_alpha   90.00
_cell.angle_beta   90.00
_cell.angle_gamma   90.00
#
_symmetry.space_group_name_H-M   'P 1'
#
loop_
_entity.id
_entity.type
_entity.pdbx_description
1 polymer ?
#
loop_
_entity_poly.entity_id
_entity_poly.type
_entity_poly.pdbx_seq_one_letter_code
_entity_poly.pdbx_strand_id
1 'polypeptide(L)'
;MDQRAVCAGCHRLITDRFLLRVTDGLWHEECVRCAACGDALRNSCFLRDRKLYCKRDYADLFAVCCGGCAEAISPAELVMRAGAAVFHLRCFTCSVCSCRLQTGDRCVLREGQLLCAREDYHQCKSVDEEEEEEEEEGEEEEEEKKRRRNL
;
A
#
# COMPACT_ATOMS: atom_id res chain seq x y z
N MET A 1 9.52 -46.41 1.86
CA MET A 1 10.01 -45.13 2.41
C MET A 1 8.84 -44.48 3.12
N ASP A 2 8.87 -44.50 4.45
CA ASP A 2 7.77 -44.06 5.30
C ASP A 2 7.69 -42.53 5.27
N GLN A 3 6.71 -42.01 4.53
CA GLN A 3 6.54 -40.57 4.33
C GLN A 3 5.90 -40.00 5.60
N ARG A 4 6.76 -39.72 6.58
CA ARG A 4 6.38 -39.20 7.89
C ARG A 4 5.64 -37.87 7.74
N ALA A 5 4.36 -37.86 8.09
CA ALA A 5 3.55 -36.66 8.11
C ALA A 5 4.02 -35.72 9.24
N VAL A 6 4.60 -34.57 8.87
CA VAL A 6 5.04 -33.54 9.83
C VAL A 6 4.04 -32.38 9.80
N CYS A 7 3.61 -31.93 10.98
CA CYS A 7 2.71 -30.80 11.10
C CYS A 7 3.42 -29.49 10.73
N ALA A 8 2.84 -28.73 9.82
CA ALA A 8 3.37 -27.44 9.38
C ALA A 8 3.26 -26.34 10.47
N GLY A 9 2.37 -26.50 11.45
CA GLY A 9 2.18 -25.55 12.54
C GLY A 9 3.12 -25.76 13.73
N CYS A 10 3.21 -27.00 14.24
CA CYS A 10 4.03 -27.30 15.43
C CYS A 10 5.34 -28.04 15.13
N HIS A 11 5.61 -28.38 13.86
CA HIS A 11 6.80 -29.10 13.40
C HIS A 11 7.03 -30.49 14.01
N ARG A 12 6.01 -31.05 14.70
CA ARG A 12 6.04 -32.41 15.24
C ARG A 12 5.40 -33.40 14.26
N LEU A 13 5.74 -34.67 14.42
CA LEU A 13 5.11 -35.76 13.69
C LEU A 13 3.61 -35.82 14.01
N ILE A 14 2.81 -36.08 12.98
CA ILE A 14 1.38 -36.31 13.12
C ILE A 14 1.18 -37.78 13.44
N THR A 15 0.84 -38.06 14.69
CA THR A 15 0.49 -39.40 15.20
C THR A 15 -1.02 -39.58 15.37
N ASP A 16 -1.79 -38.54 15.05
CA ASP A 16 -3.24 -38.51 15.21
C ASP A 16 -3.91 -39.50 14.25
N ARG A 17 -5.11 -39.97 14.64
CA ARG A 17 -5.95 -40.82 13.78
C ARG A 17 -6.34 -40.12 12.49
N PHE A 18 -6.53 -38.80 12.55
CA PHE A 18 -6.91 -37.98 11.41
C PHE A 18 -5.93 -36.82 11.28
N LEU A 19 -5.57 -36.49 10.05
CA LEU A 19 -4.76 -35.32 9.73
C LEU A 19 -5.54 -34.41 8.79
N LEU A 20 -5.28 -33.11 8.88
CA LEU A 20 -5.86 -32.12 8.00
C LEU A 20 -4.81 -31.72 6.97
N ARG A 21 -5.21 -31.69 5.69
CA ARG A 21 -4.39 -31.13 4.62
C ARG A 21 -4.93 -29.76 4.27
N VAL A 22 -4.13 -28.73 4.52
CA VAL A 22 -4.46 -27.34 4.19
C VAL A 22 -3.45 -26.86 3.17
N THR A 23 -3.92 -26.52 1.97
CA THR A 23 -3.06 -26.26 0.80
C THR A 23 -2.07 -27.41 0.58
N ASP A 24 -0.76 -27.15 0.71
CA ASP A 24 0.33 -28.14 0.55
C ASP A 24 0.93 -28.61 1.89
N GLY A 25 0.36 -28.19 3.02
CA GLY A 25 0.83 -28.56 4.37
C GLY A 25 -0.07 -29.57 5.07
N LEU A 26 0.51 -30.39 5.95
CA LEU A 26 -0.21 -31.29 6.84
C LEU A 26 -0.29 -30.66 8.23
N TRP A 27 -1.41 -30.84 8.93
CA TRP A 27 -1.68 -30.21 10.21
C TRP A 27 -2.41 -31.19 11.15
N HIS A 28 -2.11 -31.09 12.45
CA HIS A 28 -2.96 -31.69 13.49
C HIS A 28 -4.31 -30.97 13.55
N GLU A 29 -5.37 -31.67 13.96
CA GLU A 29 -6.70 -31.05 14.15
C GLU A 29 -6.63 -29.85 15.11
N GLU A 30 -5.86 -29.98 16.18
CA GLU A 30 -5.69 -28.94 17.18
C GLU A 30 -4.79 -27.78 16.72
N CYS A 31 -3.93 -28.00 15.72
CA CYS A 31 -3.01 -26.98 15.19
C CYS A 31 -3.65 -26.12 14.10
N VAL A 32 -4.81 -26.51 13.57
CA VAL A 32 -5.57 -25.72 12.59
C VAL A 32 -6.35 -24.63 13.31
N ARG A 33 -5.63 -23.57 13.69
CA ARG A 33 -6.14 -22.42 14.44
C ARG A 33 -5.68 -21.11 13.82
N CYS A 34 -6.47 -20.07 14.00
CA CYS A 34 -6.08 -18.74 13.57
C CYS A 34 -4.89 -18.24 14.41
N ALA A 35 -3.83 -17.78 13.75
CA ALA A 35 -2.65 -17.23 14.41
C ALA A 35 -2.90 -15.88 15.11
N ALA A 36 -4.01 -15.19 14.79
CA ALA A 36 -4.39 -13.92 15.37
C ALA A 36 -5.35 -14.09 16.56
N CYS A 37 -6.52 -14.71 16.37
CA CYS A 37 -7.49 -14.91 17.45
C CYS A 37 -7.38 -16.24 18.22
N GLY A 38 -6.69 -17.26 17.69
CA GLY A 38 -6.57 -18.59 18.32
C GLY A 38 -7.75 -19.53 18.06
N ASP A 39 -8.81 -19.07 17.38
CA ASP A 39 -10.00 -19.87 17.10
C ASP A 39 -9.69 -21.06 16.18
N ALA A 40 -10.37 -22.19 16.41
CA ALA A 40 -10.26 -23.38 15.57
C ALA A 40 -10.91 -23.14 14.20
N LEU A 41 -10.16 -23.41 13.12
CA LEU A 41 -10.60 -23.17 11.75
C LEU A 41 -11.23 -24.46 11.18
N ARG A 42 -12.56 -24.58 11.27
CA ARG A 42 -13.28 -25.81 10.87
C ARG A 42 -13.73 -25.87 9.41
N ASN A 43 -14.10 -24.72 8.84
CA ASN A 43 -14.75 -24.67 7.52
C ASN A 43 -13.84 -24.07 6.43
N SER A 44 -13.28 -22.89 6.70
CA SER A 44 -12.40 -22.18 5.78
C SER A 44 -11.27 -21.49 6.53
N CYS A 45 -10.12 -21.39 5.87
CA CYS A 45 -8.93 -20.74 6.40
C CYS A 45 -8.14 -20.11 5.26
N PHE A 46 -7.33 -19.11 5.60
CA PHE A 46 -6.39 -18.46 4.69
C PHE A 46 -4.97 -18.73 5.17
N LEU A 47 -4.08 -19.13 4.27
CA LEU A 47 -2.67 -19.38 4.57
C LEU A 47 -1.81 -18.21 4.08
N ARG A 48 -1.03 -17.60 4.99
CA ARG A 48 -0.09 -16.53 4.68
C ARG A 48 1.14 -16.66 5.57
N ASP A 49 2.33 -16.59 4.98
CA ASP A 49 3.61 -16.70 5.71
C ASP A 49 3.67 -17.93 6.64
N ARG A 50 3.16 -19.07 6.13
CA ARG A 50 3.03 -20.35 6.85
C ARG A 50 2.13 -20.32 8.09
N LYS A 51 1.32 -19.27 8.27
CA LYS A 51 0.35 -19.13 9.36
C LYS A 51 -1.08 -19.16 8.80
N LEU A 52 -1.98 -19.78 9.56
CA LEU A 52 -3.40 -19.87 9.21
C LEU A 52 -4.16 -18.71 9.86
N TYR A 53 -5.10 -18.14 9.11
CA TYR A 53 -5.94 -17.03 9.54
C TYR A 53 -7.42 -17.32 9.27
N CYS A 54 -8.29 -16.82 10.13
CA CYS A 54 -9.72 -16.80 9.87
C CYS A 54 -10.04 -15.71 8.83
N LYS A 55 -11.24 -15.78 8.22
CA LYS A 55 -11.67 -14.80 7.20
C LYS A 55 -11.63 -13.35 7.71
N ARG A 56 -12.05 -13.13 8.97
CA ARG A 56 -12.09 -11.80 9.60
C ARG A 56 -10.68 -11.25 9.77
N ASP A 57 -9.85 -11.94 10.54
CA ASP A 57 -8.52 -11.44 10.87
C ASP A 57 -7.62 -11.37 9.62
N TYR A 58 -7.82 -12.25 8.63
CA TYR A 58 -7.12 -12.13 7.35
C TYR A 58 -7.51 -10.84 6.60
N ALA A 59 -8.80 -10.49 6.58
CA ALA A 59 -9.26 -9.26 5.96
C ALA A 59 -8.75 -8.04 6.72
N ASP A 60 -8.72 -8.08 8.05
CA ASP A 60 -8.30 -6.94 8.88
C ASP A 60 -6.78 -6.72 8.84
N LEU A 61 -5.99 -7.79 8.95
CA LEU A 61 -4.52 -7.71 9.00
C LEU A 61 -3.88 -7.49 7.63
N PHE A 62 -4.51 -7.99 6.58
CA PHE A 62 -3.95 -7.97 5.22
C PHE A 62 -4.86 -7.23 4.24
N ALA A 63 -5.69 -6.32 4.77
CA ALA A 63 -6.46 -5.38 3.97
C ALA A 63 -5.52 -4.62 3.03
N VAL A 64 -5.94 -4.49 1.77
CA VAL A 64 -5.33 -3.50 0.87
C VAL A 64 -6.05 -2.20 1.13
N CYS A 65 -5.36 -1.21 1.69
CA CYS A 65 -5.95 0.11 1.93
C CYS A 65 -5.77 1.02 0.70
N CYS A 66 -6.77 1.85 0.46
CA CYS A 66 -6.74 2.85 -0.60
C CYS A 66 -5.75 3.97 -0.24
N GLY A 67 -4.81 4.28 -1.13
CA GLY A 67 -3.84 5.37 -0.92
C GLY A 67 -4.48 6.76 -0.80
N GLY A 68 -5.71 6.94 -1.29
CA GLY A 68 -6.43 8.22 -1.23
C GLY A 68 -7.30 8.44 0.01
N CYS A 69 -8.08 7.43 0.46
CA CYS A 69 -8.97 7.57 1.62
C CYS A 69 -8.55 6.74 2.84
N ALA A 70 -7.46 5.96 2.75
CA ALA A 70 -6.97 5.04 3.77
C ALA A 70 -7.94 3.92 4.20
N GLU A 71 -9.12 3.81 3.58
CA GLU A 71 -10.08 2.73 3.84
C GLU A 71 -9.68 1.42 3.14
N ALA A 72 -10.05 0.29 3.74
CA ALA A 72 -9.83 -1.03 3.18
C ALA A 72 -10.66 -1.23 1.90
N ILE A 73 -9.99 -1.67 0.84
CA ILE A 73 -10.62 -1.97 -0.44
C ILE A 73 -11.14 -3.41 -0.44
N SER A 74 -12.39 -3.58 -0.87
CA SER A 74 -12.99 -4.91 -0.99
C SER A 74 -12.29 -5.73 -2.09
N PRO A 75 -12.04 -7.05 -1.90
CA PRO A 75 -11.48 -7.91 -2.93
C PRO A 75 -12.29 -8.01 -4.23
N ALA A 76 -13.58 -7.66 -4.17
CA ALA A 76 -14.49 -7.65 -5.32
C ALA A 76 -14.62 -6.26 -6.00
N GLU A 77 -14.04 -5.22 -5.41
CA GLU A 77 -14.13 -3.85 -5.94
C GLU A 77 -13.05 -3.59 -7.00
N LEU A 78 -13.43 -2.87 -8.06
CA LEU A 78 -12.48 -2.43 -9.09
C LEU A 78 -11.59 -1.32 -8.55
N VAL A 79 -10.30 -1.38 -8.91
CA VAL A 79 -9.27 -0.48 -8.38
C VAL A 79 -8.39 0.09 -9.48
N MET A 80 -7.84 1.28 -9.23
CA MET A 80 -6.73 1.85 -9.99
C MET A 80 -5.42 1.54 -9.27
N ARG A 81 -4.36 1.25 -10.04
CA ARG A 81 -3.01 1.04 -9.52
C ARG A 81 -2.08 2.09 -10.09
N ALA A 82 -1.32 2.75 -9.23
CA ALA A 82 -0.24 3.66 -9.61
C ALA A 82 1.04 3.23 -8.87
N GLY A 83 1.99 2.65 -9.61
CA GLY A 83 3.16 2.02 -9.01
C GLY A 83 2.76 0.90 -8.03
N ALA A 84 3.19 1.01 -6.77
CA ALA A 84 2.87 0.07 -5.70
C ALA A 84 1.56 0.39 -4.94
N ALA A 85 0.99 1.59 -5.14
CA ALA A 85 -0.21 2.03 -4.44
C ALA A 85 -1.50 1.63 -5.18
N VAL A 86 -2.54 1.35 -4.41
CA VAL A 86 -3.87 0.95 -4.89
C VAL A 86 -4.89 1.98 -4.45
N PHE A 87 -5.83 2.32 -5.33
CA PHE A 87 -6.84 3.34 -5.08
C PHE A 87 -8.22 2.83 -5.52
N HIS A 88 -9.27 3.24 -4.80
CA HIS A 88 -10.63 3.13 -5.32
C HIS A 88 -10.75 3.94 -6.62
N LEU A 89 -11.63 3.51 -7.55
CA LEU A 89 -11.94 4.28 -8.76
C LEU A 89 -12.41 5.72 -8.43
N ARG A 90 -13.00 5.92 -7.25
CA ARG A 90 -13.45 7.23 -6.76
C ARG A 90 -12.38 8.11 -6.15
N CYS A 91 -11.31 7.49 -5.66
CA CYS A 91 -10.20 8.16 -4.98
C CYS A 91 -9.02 8.40 -5.94
N PHE A 92 -9.10 7.91 -7.17
CA PHE A 92 -8.08 8.13 -8.20
C PHE A 92 -8.25 9.51 -8.85
N THR A 93 -8.01 10.54 -8.05
CA THR A 93 -8.18 11.95 -8.40
C THR A 93 -6.88 12.71 -8.25
N CYS A 94 -6.64 13.68 -9.12
CA CYS A 94 -5.48 14.57 -9.01
C CYS A 94 -5.56 15.38 -7.71
N SER A 95 -4.49 15.40 -6.90
CA SER A 95 -4.41 16.16 -5.65
C SER A 95 -4.52 17.66 -5.84
N VAL A 96 -4.28 18.14 -7.05
CA VAL A 96 -4.35 19.56 -7.39
C VAL A 96 -5.70 19.92 -8.00
N CYS A 97 -6.00 19.42 -9.19
CA CYS A 97 -7.21 19.83 -9.91
C CYS A 97 -8.46 19.05 -9.51
N SER A 98 -8.32 18.07 -8.59
CA SER A 98 -9.39 17.18 -8.14
C SER A 98 -10.09 16.38 -9.28
N CYS A 99 -9.51 16.39 -10.48
CA CYS A 99 -10.06 15.68 -11.62
C CYS A 99 -9.87 14.17 -11.45
N ARG A 100 -10.92 13.40 -11.74
CA ARG A 100 -10.87 11.93 -11.73
C ARG A 100 -10.16 11.43 -12.97
N LEU A 101 -9.12 10.63 -12.74
CA LEU A 101 -8.31 10.02 -13.79
C LEU A 101 -8.93 8.68 -14.20
N GLN A 102 -9.02 8.44 -15.50
CA GLN A 102 -9.57 7.22 -16.09
C GLN A 102 -8.49 6.42 -16.83
N THR A 103 -8.84 5.20 -17.23
CA THR A 103 -7.97 4.37 -18.07
C THR A 103 -7.62 5.11 -19.36
N GLY A 104 -6.33 5.38 -19.57
CA GLY A 104 -5.81 6.14 -20.71
C GLY A 104 -5.25 7.51 -20.34
N ASP A 105 -5.59 8.03 -19.16
CA ASP A 105 -5.04 9.30 -18.69
C ASP A 105 -3.60 9.16 -18.21
N ARG A 106 -2.78 10.14 -18.56
CA ARG A 106 -1.40 10.24 -18.06
C ARG A 106 -1.41 10.85 -16.66
N CYS A 107 -0.81 10.15 -15.71
CA CYS A 107 -0.67 10.60 -14.33
C CYS A 107 0.67 10.18 -13.72
N VAL A 108 1.06 10.88 -12.66
CA VAL A 108 2.29 10.64 -11.89
C VAL A 108 1.92 10.50 -10.42
N LEU A 109 2.51 9.52 -9.73
CA LEU A 109 2.41 9.38 -8.28
C LEU A 109 3.72 9.89 -7.65
N ARG A 110 3.66 11.02 -6.93
CA ARG A 110 4.79 11.65 -6.23
C ARG A 110 4.47 11.71 -4.75
N GLU A 111 5.26 11.05 -3.91
CA GLU A 111 5.09 11.08 -2.44
C GLU A 111 3.67 10.70 -1.95
N GLY A 112 2.97 9.82 -2.67
CA GLY A 112 1.59 9.43 -2.38
C GLY A 112 0.52 10.39 -2.95
N GLN A 113 0.93 11.52 -3.52
CA GLN A 113 0.05 12.44 -4.24
C GLN A 113 -0.06 12.06 -5.71
N LEU A 114 -1.30 11.96 -6.20
CA LEU A 114 -1.59 11.63 -7.59
C LEU A 114 -1.72 12.93 -8.38
N LEU A 115 -0.96 13.08 -9.46
CA LEU A 115 -0.92 14.28 -10.30
C LEU A 115 -1.31 13.93 -11.72
N CYS A 116 -2.19 14.72 -12.35
CA CYS A 116 -2.50 14.57 -13.77
C CYS A 116 -1.41 15.21 -14.62
N ALA A 117 -1.10 14.63 -15.78
CA ALA A 117 -0.11 15.18 -16.71
C ALA A 117 -0.70 16.22 -17.66
N ARG A 118 -1.72 16.99 -17.25
CA ARG A 118 -2.22 18.09 -18.08
C ARG A 118 -1.16 19.18 -18.09
N GLU A 119 -0.74 19.57 -19.28
CA GLU A 119 0.39 20.49 -19.54
C GLU A 119 0.22 21.82 -18.81
N ASP A 120 -1.02 22.29 -18.65
CA ASP A 120 -1.35 23.59 -18.06
C ASP A 120 -0.97 23.75 -16.57
N TYR A 121 -0.69 22.67 -15.83
CA TYR A 121 -0.50 22.73 -14.37
C TYR A 121 0.92 22.40 -13.89
N HIS A 122 1.74 21.71 -14.70
CA HIS A 122 3.14 21.49 -14.34
C HIS A 122 3.99 22.77 -14.47
N GLN A 123 3.48 23.79 -15.17
CA GLN A 123 4.14 25.08 -15.33
C GLN A 123 3.99 26.02 -14.14
N CYS A 124 2.99 25.87 -13.26
CA CYS A 124 2.92 26.69 -12.04
C CYS A 124 4.03 26.37 -11.04
N LYS A 125 4.47 25.10 -10.96
CA LYS A 125 5.56 24.74 -10.03
C LYS A 125 6.94 25.24 -10.46
N SER A 126 7.19 25.39 -11.76
CA SER A 126 8.43 26.02 -12.23
C SER A 126 8.38 27.54 -12.06
N VAL A 127 7.21 28.16 -12.15
CA VAL A 127 7.06 29.61 -11.96
C VAL A 127 7.22 29.99 -10.49
N ASP A 128 6.65 29.21 -9.56
CA ASP A 128 6.82 29.48 -8.12
C ASP A 128 8.29 29.33 -7.66
N GLU A 129 9.05 28.37 -8.23
CA GLU A 129 10.48 28.15 -7.91
C GLU A 129 11.41 29.20 -8.59
N GLU A 130 11.07 29.64 -9.81
CA GLU A 130 11.84 30.68 -10.54
C GLU A 130 11.63 32.09 -9.95
N GLU A 131 10.43 32.41 -9.43
CA GLU A 131 10.15 33.71 -8.78
C GLU A 131 10.85 33.85 -7.42
N GLU A 132 10.98 32.75 -6.64
CA GLU A 132 11.73 32.76 -5.37
C GLU A 132 13.25 32.95 -5.58
N GLU A 133 13.83 32.36 -6.64
CA GLU A 133 15.26 32.54 -6.97
C GLU A 133 15.57 33.96 -7.47
N GLU A 134 14.67 34.60 -8.24
CA GLU A 134 14.84 36.00 -8.68
C GLU A 134 14.70 37.02 -7.54
N GLU A 135 13.85 36.75 -6.53
CA GLU A 135 13.71 37.60 -5.34
C GLU A 135 14.96 37.52 -4.44
N GLU A 136 15.52 36.31 -4.21
CA GLU A 136 16.75 36.14 -3.43
C GLU A 136 17.97 36.80 -4.11
N GLU A 137 18.15 36.65 -5.42
CA GLU A 137 19.24 37.32 -6.17
C GLU A 137 19.11 38.85 -6.14
N GLY A 138 17.87 39.37 -6.16
CA GLY A 138 17.58 40.80 -6.07
C GLY A 138 17.93 41.40 -4.70
N GLU A 139 17.67 40.67 -3.62
CA GLU A 139 17.99 41.10 -2.25
C GLU A 139 19.51 41.08 -1.97
N GLU A 140 20.23 40.06 -2.46
CA GLU A 140 21.69 39.96 -2.31
C GLU A 140 22.42 41.11 -3.02
N GLU A 141 21.98 41.46 -4.25
CA GLU A 141 22.55 42.58 -4.99
C GLU A 141 22.31 43.94 -4.29
N GLU A 142 21.16 44.11 -3.64
CA GLU A 142 20.83 45.37 -2.94
C GLU A 142 21.64 45.50 -1.64
N GLU A 143 21.86 44.40 -0.91
CA GLU A 143 22.74 44.34 0.25
C GLU A 143 24.19 44.66 -0.13
N GLU A 144 24.71 44.11 -1.23
CA GLU A 144 26.08 44.38 -1.68
C GLU A 144 26.28 45.85 -2.06
N LYS A 145 25.28 46.47 -2.72
CA LYS A 145 25.28 47.90 -3.05
C LYS A 145 25.21 48.79 -1.80
N LYS A 146 24.47 48.39 -0.75
CA LYS A 146 24.43 49.09 0.55
C LYS A 146 25.75 48.98 1.30
N ARG A 147 26.41 47.82 1.26
CA ARG A 147 27.75 47.59 1.84
C ARG A 147 28.82 48.45 1.18
N ARG A 148 28.77 48.61 -0.14
CA ARG A 148 29.70 49.47 -0.91
C ARG A 148 29.51 50.98 -0.69
N ARG A 149 28.32 51.42 -0.24
CA ARG A 149 28.02 52.83 0.06
C ARG A 149 28.42 53.27 1.47
N ASN A 150 28.71 52.33 2.36
CA ASN A 150 29.07 52.60 3.76
C ASN A 150 30.58 52.47 4.04
N LEU A 151 31.41 52.48 2.99
CA LEU A 151 32.87 52.56 3.04
C LEU A 151 33.34 53.86 2.37
#